data_AF-A0A0C9W2W8-F1
#
_entry.id   AF-A0A0C9W2W8-F1
#
_cell.length_a   1.000
_cell.length_b   1.000
_cell.length_c   1.000
_cell.angle_alpha   90.00
_cell.angle_beta   90.00
_cell.angle_gamma   90.00
#
_symmetry.space_group_name_H-M   'P 1'
#
loop_
_entity.id
_entity.type
_entity.pdbx_description
1 polymer ?
#
loop_
_entity_poly.entity_id
_entity_poly.type
_entity_poly.pdbx_seq_one_letter_code
_entity_poly.pdbx_strand_id
1 'polypeptide(L)'
;MGRGLPKADIATRSYLLAAIFSLIKENRAMTNAHRNTQQFLADLQIRLEVTFSLSPEQKANVRIIAGDLLFDCSHITFMSMYFDVESKIQQSQKDLKFTNIYGNPAREKQLVTHIKRQCSSIRNSFRELLRDSVIGDNTCTLSDCVFEAASKYKIGGPTSGLGPAYTAQLAILV
;
A
#
# COMPACT_ATOMS: atom_id res chain seq x y z
N MET A 1 -14.76 -11.92 66.61
CA MET A 1 -15.80 -12.66 65.86
C MET A 1 -15.89 -14.06 66.47
N GLY A 2 -17.02 -14.46 67.07
CA GLY A 2 -17.16 -15.86 67.54
C GLY A 2 -17.81 -16.12 68.91
N ARG A 3 -18.46 -15.16 69.58
CA ARG A 3 -19.28 -15.51 70.75
C ARG A 3 -20.59 -16.15 70.26
N GLY A 4 -20.68 -17.49 70.38
CA GLY A 4 -21.90 -18.27 70.09
C GLY A 4 -21.85 -19.17 68.85
N LEU A 5 -20.76 -19.16 68.07
CA LEU A 5 -20.64 -19.99 66.86
C LEU A 5 -19.83 -21.28 67.12
N PRO A 6 -20.27 -22.45 66.63
CA PRO A 6 -19.48 -23.68 66.72
C PRO A 6 -18.13 -23.49 66.02
N LYS A 7 -17.05 -24.06 66.58
CA LYS A 7 -15.69 -23.98 66.01
C LYS A 7 -15.64 -24.41 64.54
N ALA A 8 -16.44 -25.42 64.17
CA ALA A 8 -16.56 -25.89 62.80
C ALA A 8 -17.10 -24.80 61.86
N ASP A 9 -18.13 -24.05 62.25
CA ASP A 9 -18.71 -22.98 61.42
C ASP A 9 -17.71 -21.82 61.23
N ILE A 10 -16.95 -21.49 62.28
CA ILE A 10 -15.87 -20.50 62.18
C ILE A 10 -14.78 -20.97 61.20
N ALA A 11 -14.39 -22.24 61.25
CA ALA A 11 -13.40 -22.80 60.34
C ALA A 11 -13.89 -22.79 58.88
N THR A 12 -15.13 -23.22 58.63
CA THR A 12 -15.72 -23.24 57.28
C THR A 12 -15.84 -21.84 56.68
N ARG A 13 -16.31 -20.86 57.48
CA ARG A 13 -16.38 -19.46 57.03
C ARG A 13 -15.01 -18.87 56.76
N SER A 14 -14.01 -19.19 57.58
CA SER A 14 -12.63 -18.73 57.37
C SER A 14 -12.03 -19.32 56.09
N TYR A 15 -12.30 -20.61 55.83
CA TYR A 15 -11.89 -21.28 54.59
C TYR A 15 -12.56 -20.69 53.35
N LEU A 16 -13.88 -20.46 53.40
CA LEU A 16 -14.62 -19.82 52.31
C LEU A 16 -14.09 -18.41 52.02
N LEU A 17 -13.81 -17.63 53.07
CA LEU A 17 -13.25 -16.29 52.91
C LEU A 17 -11.85 -16.34 52.26
N ALA A 18 -11.01 -17.29 52.67
CA ALA A 18 -9.70 -17.52 52.06
C ALA A 18 -9.81 -17.91 50.57
N ALA A 19 -10.75 -18.79 50.23
CA ALA A 19 -11.02 -19.18 48.85
C ALA A 19 -11.49 -18.00 47.99
N ILE A 20 -12.42 -17.19 48.51
CA ILE A 20 -12.89 -15.95 47.84
C ILE A 20 -11.73 -14.97 47.62
N PHE A 21 -10.90 -14.75 48.63
CA PHE A 21 -9.75 -13.84 48.48
C PHE A 21 -8.71 -14.37 47.47
N SER A 22 -8.49 -15.69 47.42
CA SER A 22 -7.62 -16.29 46.39
C SER A 22 -8.17 -16.06 44.99
N LEU A 23 -9.46 -16.30 44.78
CA LEU A 23 -10.16 -16.03 43.52
C LEU A 23 -10.07 -14.56 43.10
N ILE A 24 -10.33 -13.62 44.03
CA ILE A 24 -10.24 -12.19 43.74
C ILE A 24 -8.81 -11.80 43.36
N LYS A 25 -7.79 -12.35 44.04
CA LYS A 25 -6.38 -12.10 43.73
C LYS A 25 -6.03 -12.57 42.33
N GLU A 26 -6.41 -13.79 41.96
CA GLU A 26 -6.18 -14.35 40.63
C GLU A 26 -6.91 -13.55 39.54
N ASN A 27 -8.17 -13.18 39.79
CA ASN A 27 -8.95 -12.41 38.83
C ASN A 27 -8.37 -11.00 38.61
N ARG A 28 -7.86 -10.35 39.66
CA ARG A 28 -7.11 -9.08 39.53
C ARG A 28 -5.82 -9.27 38.74
N ALA A 29 -5.07 -10.35 39.00
CA ALA A 29 -3.84 -10.64 38.26
C ALA A 29 -4.14 -10.86 36.76
N MET A 30 -5.19 -11.63 36.44
CA MET A 30 -5.64 -11.87 35.07
C MET A 30 -6.10 -10.59 34.38
N THR A 31 -6.90 -9.76 35.07
CA THR A 31 -7.39 -8.48 34.54
C THR A 31 -6.23 -7.53 34.24
N ASN A 32 -5.26 -7.45 35.14
CA ASN A 32 -4.06 -6.63 34.94
C ASN A 32 -3.21 -7.15 33.77
N ALA A 33 -3.03 -8.47 33.66
CA ALA A 33 -2.33 -9.08 32.53
C ALA A 33 -3.05 -8.76 31.21
N HIS A 34 -4.38 -8.90 31.17
CA HIS A 34 -5.19 -8.59 29.99
C HIS A 34 -5.07 -7.11 29.59
N ARG A 35 -5.14 -6.19 30.57
CA ARG A 35 -4.96 -4.76 30.33
C ARG A 35 -3.57 -4.45 29.77
N ASN A 36 -2.52 -5.07 30.32
CA ASN A 36 -1.16 -4.90 29.82
C ASN A 36 -1.01 -5.41 28.38
N THR A 37 -1.61 -6.56 28.06
CA THR A 37 -1.63 -7.09 26.68
C THR A 37 -2.36 -6.14 25.74
N GLN A 38 -3.53 -5.61 26.13
CA GLN A 38 -4.26 -4.63 25.32
C GLN A 38 -3.44 -3.36 25.07
N GLN A 39 -2.76 -2.85 26.10
CA GLN A 39 -1.91 -1.67 25.96
C GLN A 39 -0.72 -1.93 25.02
N PHE A 40 -0.07 -3.08 25.15
CA PHE A 40 1.01 -3.49 24.26
C PHE A 40 0.54 -3.62 22.80
N LEU A 41 -0.64 -4.20 22.56
CA LEU A 41 -1.23 -4.29 21.23
C LEU A 41 -1.55 -2.91 20.64
N ALA A 42 -2.06 -1.98 21.45
CA ALA A 42 -2.29 -0.61 21.02
C ALA A 42 -0.97 0.10 20.63
N ASP A 43 0.07 -0.05 21.44
CA ASP A 43 1.39 0.51 21.14
C ASP A 43 2.00 -0.08 19.86
N LEU A 44 1.83 -1.38 19.64
CA LEU A 44 2.24 -2.04 18.39
C LEU A 44 1.47 -1.50 17.19
N GLN A 45 0.15 -1.33 17.31
CA GLN A 45 -0.67 -0.78 16.24
C GLN A 45 -0.19 0.63 15.85
N ILE A 46 0.04 1.51 16.83
CA ILE A 46 0.56 2.87 16.58
C ILE A 46 1.91 2.81 15.87
N ARG A 47 2.84 1.96 16.33
CA ARG A 47 4.16 1.82 15.69
C ARG A 47 4.04 1.34 14.24
N LEU A 48 3.17 0.36 13.97
CA LEU A 48 2.94 -0.17 12.63
C LEU A 48 2.31 0.88 11.70
N GLU A 49 1.50 1.80 12.23
CA GLU A 49 0.99 2.93 11.46
C GLU A 49 2.08 3.95 11.13
N VAL A 50 2.95 4.26 12.09
CA VAL A 50 4.08 5.22 11.89
C VAL A 50 5.13 4.67 10.93
N THR A 51 5.44 3.37 10.99
CA THR A 51 6.46 2.74 10.14
C THR A 51 5.92 2.21 8.81
N PHE A 52 4.65 2.48 8.50
CA PHE A 52 4.05 2.03 7.25
C PHE A 52 4.86 2.55 6.05
N SER A 53 5.12 1.64 5.12
CA SER A 53 5.71 1.96 3.82
C SER A 53 5.14 1.02 2.76
N LEU A 54 5.07 1.51 1.52
CA LEU A 54 4.61 0.69 0.40
C LEU A 54 5.56 -0.48 0.15
N SER A 55 4.99 -1.66 -0.07
CA SER A 55 5.76 -2.86 -0.41
C SER A 55 6.46 -2.70 -1.78
N PRO A 56 7.54 -3.45 -2.03
CA PRO A 56 8.20 -3.44 -3.35
C PRO A 56 7.24 -3.77 -4.49
N GLU A 57 6.34 -4.74 -4.28
CA GLU A 57 5.31 -5.14 -5.24
C GLU A 57 4.32 -4.00 -5.52
N GLN A 58 3.83 -3.31 -4.48
CA GLN A 58 2.95 -2.14 -4.64
C GLN A 58 3.65 -1.03 -5.45
N LYS A 59 4.92 -0.75 -5.14
CA LYS A 59 5.71 0.25 -5.89
C LYS A 59 5.89 -0.13 -7.35
N ALA A 60 6.12 -1.41 -7.64
CA ALA A 60 6.23 -1.93 -8.99
C ALA A 60 4.90 -1.80 -9.75
N ASN A 61 3.78 -2.18 -9.12
CA ASN A 61 2.44 -2.05 -9.71
C ASN A 61 2.10 -0.59 -10.06
N VAL A 62 2.40 0.36 -9.17
CA VAL A 62 2.23 1.81 -9.46
C VAL A 62 3.03 2.21 -10.70
N ARG A 63 4.29 1.77 -10.80
CA ARG A 63 5.16 2.09 -11.94
C ARG A 63 4.61 1.52 -13.24
N ILE A 64 4.18 0.27 -13.23
CA ILE A 64 3.65 -0.44 -14.40
C ILE A 64 2.39 0.27 -14.90
N ILE A 65 1.43 0.56 -14.02
CA ILE A 65 0.17 1.23 -14.39
C ILE A 65 0.44 2.65 -14.92
N ALA A 66 1.36 3.38 -14.29
CA ALA A 66 1.70 4.73 -14.75
C ALA A 66 2.44 4.73 -16.09
N GLY A 67 3.25 3.71 -16.39
CA GLY A 67 3.86 3.52 -17.70
C GLY A 67 2.80 3.21 -18.77
N ASP A 68 1.88 2.31 -18.45
CA ASP A 68 0.83 1.88 -19.37
C ASP A 68 -0.09 3.04 -19.76
N LEU A 69 -0.51 3.84 -18.76
CA LEU A 69 -1.31 5.04 -18.99
C LEU A 69 -0.55 6.11 -19.77
N LEU A 70 0.75 6.27 -19.53
CA LEU A 70 1.56 7.23 -20.29
C LEU A 70 1.66 6.85 -21.76
N PHE A 71 1.75 5.55 -22.04
CA PHE A 71 1.88 5.02 -23.39
C PHE A 71 0.54 4.87 -24.12
N ASP A 72 -0.59 5.00 -23.42
CA ASP A 72 -1.93 4.93 -24.02
C ASP A 72 -2.16 6.08 -25.01
N CYS A 73 -2.52 5.72 -26.24
CA CYS A 73 -2.77 6.69 -27.31
C CYS A 73 -4.04 7.50 -27.14
N SER A 74 -4.95 7.06 -26.27
CA SER A 74 -6.15 7.81 -25.92
C SER A 74 -5.93 8.81 -24.78
N HIS A 75 -4.76 8.78 -24.12
CA HIS A 75 -4.47 9.63 -22.97
C HIS A 75 -3.83 10.95 -23.41
N ILE A 76 -4.56 12.04 -23.20
CA ILE A 76 -4.14 13.40 -23.60
C ILE A 76 -3.71 14.28 -22.42
N THR A 77 -4.03 13.88 -21.18
CA THR A 77 -3.86 14.71 -19.99
C THR A 77 -2.70 14.27 -19.10
N PHE A 78 -1.47 14.42 -19.59
CA PHE A 78 -0.26 13.97 -18.89
C PHE A 78 -0.01 14.62 -17.52
N MET A 79 -0.56 15.81 -17.26
CA MET A 79 -0.36 16.54 -15.99
C MET A 79 -1.20 15.98 -14.84
N SER A 80 -2.38 15.44 -15.15
CA SER A 80 -3.32 14.87 -14.19
C SER A 80 -3.31 13.34 -14.17
N MET A 81 -2.38 12.69 -14.90
CA MET A 81 -2.23 11.23 -15.00
C MET A 81 -2.21 10.51 -13.65
N TYR A 82 -1.74 11.17 -12.59
CA TYR A 82 -1.72 10.59 -11.25
C TYR A 82 -3.13 10.28 -10.70
N PHE A 83 -4.17 11.04 -11.09
CA PHE A 83 -5.55 10.74 -10.72
C PHE A 83 -6.05 9.47 -11.40
N ASP A 84 -5.68 9.26 -12.67
CA ASP A 84 -6.07 8.06 -13.43
C ASP A 84 -5.36 6.81 -12.89
N VAL A 85 -4.09 6.94 -12.52
CA VAL A 85 -3.33 5.88 -11.84
C VAL A 85 -3.98 5.53 -10.51
N GLU A 86 -4.33 6.53 -9.70
CA GLU A 86 -5.00 6.32 -8.41
C GLU A 86 -6.36 5.64 -8.60
N SER A 87 -7.16 6.07 -9.57
CA SER A 87 -8.46 5.47 -9.89
C SER A 87 -8.32 4.00 -10.30
N LYS A 88 -7.38 3.67 -11.20
CA LYS A 88 -7.10 2.28 -11.59
C LYS A 88 -6.66 1.42 -10.40
N ILE A 89 -5.80 1.94 -9.53
CA ILE A 89 -5.36 1.20 -8.33
C ILE A 89 -6.52 0.97 -7.37
N GLN A 90 -7.40 1.96 -7.20
CA GLN A 90 -8.55 1.86 -6.32
C GLN A 90 -9.57 0.82 -6.83
N GLN A 91 -9.82 0.79 -8.14
CA GLN A 91 -10.71 -0.18 -8.78
C GLN A 91 -10.18 -1.62 -8.61
N SER A 92 -8.87 -1.82 -8.78
CA SER A 92 -8.22 -3.13 -8.74
C SER A 92 -7.42 -3.39 -7.45
N GLN A 93 -7.81 -2.76 -6.34
CA GLN A 93 -7.03 -2.77 -5.10
C GLN A 93 -6.79 -4.18 -4.52
N LYS A 94 -7.69 -5.14 -4.76
CA LYS A 94 -7.57 -6.52 -4.28
C LYS A 94 -6.47 -7.27 -5.05
N ASP A 95 -6.50 -7.15 -6.36
CA ASP A 95 -5.58 -7.85 -7.26
C ASP A 95 -4.17 -7.28 -7.14
N LEU A 96 -4.07 -5.96 -6.96
CA LEU A 96 -2.81 -5.22 -6.87
C LEU A 96 -2.22 -5.17 -5.45
N LYS A 97 -2.87 -5.82 -4.47
CA LYS A 97 -2.45 -5.89 -3.05
C LYS A 97 -2.44 -4.53 -2.32
N PHE A 98 -3.39 -3.63 -2.62
CA PHE A 98 -3.56 -2.32 -1.97
C PHE A 98 -4.67 -2.28 -0.90
N THR A 99 -5.25 -3.42 -0.53
CA THR A 99 -6.37 -3.52 0.43
C THR A 99 -6.05 -2.97 1.83
N ASN A 100 -4.78 -2.91 2.21
CA ASN A 100 -4.34 -2.39 3.50
C ASN A 100 -4.09 -0.87 3.51
N ILE A 101 -4.31 -0.18 2.39
CA ILE A 101 -4.04 1.26 2.26
C ILE A 101 -5.34 2.06 2.32
N TYR A 102 -6.33 1.70 1.50
CA TYR A 102 -7.59 2.40 1.41
C TYR A 102 -8.40 2.27 2.71
N GLY A 103 -8.98 3.37 3.17
CA GLY A 103 -9.65 3.50 4.47
C GLY A 103 -8.74 4.05 5.58
N ASN A 104 -7.44 4.24 5.32
CA ASN A 104 -6.52 4.92 6.24
C ASN A 104 -5.93 6.18 5.58
N PRO A 105 -6.33 7.40 6.01
CA PRO A 105 -5.89 8.65 5.38
C PRO A 105 -4.37 8.85 5.34
N ALA A 106 -3.63 8.36 6.34
CA ALA A 106 -2.18 8.49 6.38
C ALA A 106 -1.51 7.61 5.31
N ARG A 107 -2.00 6.37 5.15
CA ARG A 107 -1.50 5.43 4.13
C ARG A 107 -1.86 5.88 2.72
N GLU A 108 -3.08 6.38 2.53
CA GLU A 108 -3.53 6.97 1.27
C GLU A 108 -2.66 8.16 0.88
N LYS A 109 -2.35 9.06 1.83
CA LYS A 109 -1.43 10.19 1.58
C LYS A 109 -0.04 9.72 1.14
N GLN A 110 0.50 8.67 1.76
CA GLN A 110 1.78 8.08 1.35
C GLN A 110 1.70 7.49 -0.07
N LEU A 111 0.61 6.79 -0.39
CA LEU A 111 0.36 6.24 -1.72
C LEU A 111 0.31 7.34 -2.78
N VAL A 112 -0.52 8.36 -2.59
CA VAL A 112 -0.65 9.51 -3.52
C VAL A 112 0.69 10.20 -3.73
N THR A 113 1.45 10.42 -2.65
CA THR A 113 2.80 11.00 -2.75
C THR A 113 3.71 10.14 -3.62
N HIS A 114 3.66 8.82 -3.46
CA HIS A 114 4.43 7.91 -4.29
C HIS A 114 3.97 7.92 -5.75
N ILE A 115 2.66 7.87 -6.00
CA ILE A 115 2.07 7.91 -7.36
C ILE A 115 2.52 9.18 -8.09
N LYS A 116 2.39 10.36 -7.47
CA LYS A 116 2.82 11.64 -8.07
C LYS A 116 4.30 11.61 -8.46
N ARG A 117 5.16 11.12 -7.57
CA ARG A 117 6.60 11.00 -7.84
C ARG A 117 6.87 10.06 -9.00
N GLN A 118 6.22 8.90 -9.03
CA GLN A 118 6.41 7.91 -10.10
C GLN A 118 5.91 8.42 -11.44
N CYS A 119 4.73 9.04 -11.49
CA CYS A 119 4.20 9.67 -12.69
C CYS A 119 5.18 10.72 -13.24
N SER A 120 5.78 11.53 -12.37
CA SER A 120 6.79 12.50 -12.79
C SER A 120 8.06 11.83 -13.35
N SER A 121 8.56 10.80 -12.66
CA SER A 121 9.76 10.07 -13.08
C SER A 121 9.57 9.37 -14.42
N ILE A 122 8.44 8.69 -14.62
CA ILE A 122 8.13 7.98 -15.87
C ILE A 122 7.98 8.96 -17.03
N ARG A 123 7.27 10.08 -16.83
CA ARG A 123 7.18 11.15 -17.85
C ARG A 123 8.56 11.69 -18.22
N ASN A 124 9.43 11.94 -17.24
CA ASN A 124 10.77 12.43 -17.53
C ASN A 124 11.59 11.41 -18.33
N SER A 125 11.58 10.15 -17.89
CA SER A 125 12.25 9.05 -18.60
C SER A 125 11.72 8.86 -20.02
N PHE A 126 10.42 9.05 -20.24
CA PHE A 126 9.83 8.98 -21.58
C PHE A 126 10.29 10.16 -22.45
N ARG A 127 10.35 11.38 -21.90
CA ARG A 127 10.88 12.55 -22.62
C ARG A 127 12.35 12.38 -23.00
N GLU A 128 13.16 11.79 -22.12
CA GLU A 128 14.56 11.44 -22.41
C GLU A 128 14.64 10.44 -23.55
N LEU A 129 13.83 9.37 -23.51
CA LEU A 129 13.75 8.39 -24.60
C LEU A 129 13.38 9.04 -25.95
N LEU A 130 12.39 9.93 -25.97
CA LEU A 130 12.01 10.64 -27.20
C LEU A 130 13.16 11.52 -27.71
N ARG A 131 13.77 12.30 -26.81
CA ARG A 131 14.89 13.17 -27.18
C ARG A 131 16.06 12.39 -27.78
N ASP A 132 16.47 11.31 -27.11
CA ASP A 132 17.62 10.52 -27.51
C ASP A 132 17.37 9.77 -28.84
N SER A 133 16.10 9.48 -29.16
CA SER A 133 15.72 8.88 -30.45
C SER A 133 15.93 9.82 -31.65
N VAL A 134 15.96 11.15 -31.42
CA VAL A 134 16.10 12.18 -32.48
C VAL A 134 17.47 12.85 -32.47
N ILE A 135 18.07 13.01 -31.30
CA ILE A 135 19.28 13.81 -31.11
C ILE A 135 20.35 12.99 -30.41
N GLY A 136 21.52 12.86 -31.06
CA GLY A 136 22.72 12.24 -30.50
C GLY A 136 23.12 10.96 -31.21
N ASP A 137 24.01 10.19 -30.58
CA ASP A 137 24.59 8.97 -31.16
C ASP A 137 23.64 7.76 -31.10
N ASN A 138 22.55 7.86 -30.32
CA ASN A 138 21.55 6.80 -30.11
C ASN A 138 20.27 7.01 -30.93
N THR A 139 20.35 7.75 -32.04
CA THR A 139 19.21 7.95 -32.93
C THR A 139 18.72 6.62 -33.50
N CYS A 140 17.40 6.46 -33.59
CA CYS A 140 16.79 5.22 -34.06
C CYS A 140 15.60 5.51 -34.97
N THR A 141 15.16 4.49 -35.71
CA THR A 141 13.96 4.65 -36.55
C THR A 141 12.73 4.80 -35.68
N LEU A 142 11.68 5.46 -36.20
CA LEU A 142 10.41 5.58 -35.49
C LEU A 142 9.86 4.20 -35.07
N SER A 143 10.02 3.16 -35.91
CA SER A 143 9.61 1.79 -35.58
C SER A 143 10.38 1.21 -34.39
N ASP A 144 11.69 1.45 -34.32
CA ASP A 144 12.53 0.96 -33.22
C ASP A 144 12.19 1.69 -31.93
N CYS A 145 11.98 3.01 -32.00
CA CYS A 145 11.55 3.84 -30.87
C CYS A 145 10.19 3.37 -30.31
N VAL A 146 9.22 3.10 -31.19
CA VAL A 146 7.90 2.56 -30.81
C VAL A 146 8.04 1.21 -30.12
N PHE A 147 8.88 0.31 -30.66
CA PHE A 147 9.11 -1.01 -30.07
C PHE A 147 9.78 -0.93 -28.70
N GLU A 148 10.80 -0.07 -28.54
CA GLU A 148 11.50 0.13 -27.28
C GLU A 148 10.60 0.76 -26.22
N ALA A 149 9.84 1.79 -26.60
CA ALA A 149 8.87 2.43 -25.71
C ALA A 149 7.78 1.44 -25.27
N ALA A 150 7.24 0.64 -26.18
CA ALA A 150 6.26 -0.39 -25.85
C ALA A 150 6.84 -1.46 -24.93
N SER A 151 8.09 -1.85 -25.12
CA SER A 151 8.78 -2.81 -24.25
C SER A 151 8.98 -2.28 -22.83
N LYS A 152 9.17 -0.96 -22.67
CA LYS A 152 9.41 -0.32 -21.36
C LYS A 152 8.13 0.08 -20.63
N TYR A 153 7.08 0.51 -21.35
CA TYR A 153 5.93 1.18 -20.74
C TYR A 153 4.61 0.42 -20.90
N LYS A 154 4.43 -0.38 -21.95
CA LYS A 154 3.16 -1.08 -22.19
C LYS A 154 3.06 -2.39 -21.41
N ILE A 155 1.94 -2.61 -20.74
CA ILE A 155 1.66 -3.90 -20.09
C ILE A 155 1.52 -4.99 -21.16
N GLY A 156 2.27 -6.09 -21.00
CA GLY A 156 2.31 -7.17 -21.98
C GLY A 156 3.24 -6.93 -23.17
N GLY A 157 3.94 -5.79 -23.21
CA GLY A 157 5.00 -5.51 -24.18
C GLY A 157 4.53 -5.23 -25.61
N PRO A 158 5.45 -5.26 -26.59
CA PRO A 158 5.20 -4.82 -27.97
C PRO A 158 4.35 -5.79 -28.80
N THR A 159 4.15 -7.03 -28.32
CA THR A 159 3.50 -8.12 -29.06
C THR A 159 1.98 -7.97 -29.19
N SER A 160 1.37 -7.14 -28.34
CA SER A 160 -0.08 -6.88 -28.33
C SER A 160 -0.43 -5.73 -29.30
N GLY A 161 -0.30 -5.97 -30.61
CA GLY A 161 -0.83 -5.10 -31.67
C GLY A 161 -0.57 -3.60 -31.45
N LEU A 162 0.67 -3.16 -31.62
CA LEU A 162 0.99 -1.74 -31.75
C LEU A 162 0.29 -1.20 -33.01
N GLY A 163 -0.93 -0.71 -32.83
CA GLY A 163 -1.72 -0.16 -33.93
C GLY A 163 -1.10 1.15 -34.46
N PRO A 164 -1.50 1.57 -35.67
CA PRO A 164 -1.01 2.81 -36.29
C PRO A 164 -1.15 4.05 -35.40
N ALA A 165 -2.11 4.05 -34.46
CA ALA A 165 -2.34 5.12 -33.50
C ALA A 165 -1.15 5.38 -32.56
N TYR A 166 -0.46 4.33 -32.07
CA TYR A 166 0.70 4.50 -31.19
C TYR A 166 1.89 5.08 -31.95
N THR A 167 2.12 4.59 -33.16
CA THR A 167 3.16 5.13 -34.06
C THR A 167 2.88 6.57 -34.44
N ALA A 168 1.62 6.91 -34.74
CA ALA A 168 1.22 8.29 -35.05
C ALA A 168 1.38 9.23 -33.85
N GLN A 169 1.02 8.78 -32.64
CA GLN A 169 1.20 9.57 -31.42
C GLN A 169 2.70 9.84 -31.17
N LEU A 170 3.55 8.83 -31.29
CA LEU A 170 5.00 8.99 -31.15
C LEU A 170 5.56 9.91 -32.24
N ALA A 171 5.12 9.78 -33.49
CA ALA A 171 5.54 10.66 -34.58
C ALA A 171 5.19 12.14 -34.37
N ILE A 172 4.14 12.44 -33.60
CA ILE A 172 3.76 13.82 -33.25
C ILE A 172 4.62 14.36 -32.09
N LEU A 173 5.11 13.46 -31.22
CA LEU A 173 5.84 13.82 -30.00
C LEU A 173 7.35 13.91 -30.19
N VAL A 174 7.87 13.31 -31.26
CA VAL A 174 9.28 13.24 -31.70
C VAL A 174 9.57 14.39 -32.66
#